data_AF-A0A6P6DGW6-F1
#
_entry.id   AF-A0A6P6DGW6-F1
#
_cell.length_a   1.000
_cell.length_b   1.000
_cell.length_c   1.000
_cell.angle_alpha   90.00
_cell.angle_beta   90.00
_cell.angle_gamma   90.00
#
_symmetry.space_group_name_H-M   'P 1'
#
loop_
_entity.id
_entity.type
_entity.pdbx_description
1 polymer ?
#
loop_
_entity_poly.entity_id
_entity_poly.type
_entity_poly.pdbx_seq_one_letter_code
_entity_poly.pdbx_strand_id
1 'polypeptide(L)'
;MSPDVPLLNDYKQDFFLKRLPQTILGGPRLRLGYWAPPYIYVNQIILFLMPWVLGGLGTLLYQLSVLEDYLTAALSGGLMLVAALVVQFTSVKAKTKSVTVERMLTTDVLAEEDEHEFTSCAGAETVRFLIPGKKYVANAVFHSVLAGLLCGLGTWYLLPRRLTLLYGCAGGTAPLFIFGWMTLCIGEYSLIVNTPMETATFQTQDTYEITPLMRPLYIFFFVSVDLAHRLQLSLSQVTVQV
;
A
#
# COMPACT_ATOMS: atom_id res chain seq x y z
N MET A 1 -33.97 17.27 -32.29
CA MET A 1 -32.84 16.35 -32.02
C MET A 1 -31.71 17.21 -31.48
N SER A 2 -31.45 17.14 -30.18
CA SER A 2 -30.38 17.93 -29.56
C SER A 2 -29.04 17.33 -30.00
N PRO A 3 -28.09 18.13 -30.49
CA PRO A 3 -26.84 17.62 -31.04
C PRO A 3 -26.05 16.88 -29.95
N ASP A 4 -25.38 15.80 -30.38
CA ASP A 4 -24.63 14.86 -29.56
C ASP A 4 -23.73 15.59 -28.55
N VAL A 5 -24.20 15.69 -27.30
CA VAL A 5 -23.37 16.10 -26.19
C VAL A 5 -22.35 14.99 -26.00
N PRO A 6 -21.05 15.21 -26.25
CA PRO A 6 -20.06 14.16 -26.09
C PRO A 6 -20.11 13.66 -24.64
N LEU A 7 -20.23 12.33 -24.49
CA LEU A 7 -20.30 11.67 -23.18
C LEU A 7 -19.13 12.08 -22.26
N LEU A 8 -17.98 12.40 -22.84
CA LEU A 8 -16.84 13.04 -22.20
C LEU A 8 -16.66 14.46 -22.74
N ASN A 9 -16.93 15.44 -21.88
CA ASN A 9 -16.46 16.81 -22.03
C ASN A 9 -14.98 16.88 -21.59
N ASP A 10 -14.17 17.82 -22.08
CA ASP A 10 -12.72 17.92 -21.78
C ASP A 10 -12.45 17.93 -20.26
N TYR A 11 -13.31 18.62 -19.52
CA TYR A 11 -13.31 18.61 -18.05
C TYR A 11 -13.49 17.20 -17.42
N LYS A 12 -14.40 16.39 -17.96
CA LYS A 12 -14.66 15.02 -17.47
C LYS A 12 -13.51 14.08 -17.86
N GLN A 13 -12.86 14.32 -19.00
CA GLN A 13 -11.73 13.54 -19.45
C GLN A 13 -10.51 13.74 -18.56
N ASP A 14 -10.19 14.97 -18.18
CA ASP A 14 -9.11 15.26 -17.24
C ASP A 14 -9.36 14.64 -15.86
N PHE A 15 -10.60 14.68 -15.40
CA PHE A 15 -10.99 14.02 -14.16
C PHE A 15 -10.85 12.50 -14.23
N PHE A 16 -11.24 11.88 -15.35
CA PHE A 16 -11.07 10.44 -15.58
C PHE A 16 -9.59 10.04 -15.66
N LEU A 17 -8.77 10.81 -16.38
CA LEU A 17 -7.33 10.58 -16.53
C LEU A 17 -6.55 10.75 -15.22
N LYS A 18 -7.03 11.61 -14.30
CA LYS A 18 -6.47 11.73 -12.95
C LYS A 18 -6.82 10.51 -12.09
N ARG A 19 -8.04 9.98 -12.23
CA ARG A 19 -8.58 8.89 -11.37
C ARG A 19 -8.22 7.49 -11.83
N LEU A 20 -8.13 7.24 -13.13
CA LEU A 20 -7.82 5.91 -13.67
C LEU A 20 -6.50 5.31 -13.13
N PRO A 21 -5.35 6.00 -13.16
CA PRO A 21 -4.13 5.46 -12.57
C PRO A 21 -4.24 5.28 -11.05
N GLN A 22 -4.99 6.17 -10.38
CA GLN A 22 -5.22 6.11 -8.94
C GLN A 22 -6.08 4.90 -8.55
N THR A 23 -7.08 4.55 -9.36
CA THR A 23 -7.92 3.36 -9.16
C THR A 23 -7.15 2.08 -9.44
N ILE A 24 -6.37 2.03 -10.54
CA ILE A 24 -5.61 0.85 -10.94
C ILE A 24 -4.49 0.54 -9.94
N LEU A 25 -3.73 1.56 -9.52
CA LEU A 25 -2.65 1.42 -8.54
C LEU A 25 -3.16 1.47 -7.09
N GLY A 26 -4.48 1.63 -6.91
CA GLY A 26 -5.14 1.59 -5.61
C GLY A 26 -4.71 2.67 -4.63
N GLY A 27 -4.21 3.82 -5.09
CA GLY A 27 -3.68 4.83 -4.18
C GLY A 27 -2.91 6.00 -4.80
N PRO A 28 -1.78 5.75 -5.48
CA PRO A 28 -0.86 6.79 -5.93
C PRO A 28 -1.54 7.84 -6.81
N ARG A 29 -1.33 9.12 -6.50
CA ARG A 29 -1.88 10.27 -7.25
C ARG A 29 -0.86 10.74 -8.29
N LEU A 30 -0.72 9.97 -9.37
CA LEU A 30 0.27 10.22 -10.43
C LEU A 30 -0.03 11.45 -11.31
N ARG A 31 -1.25 12.00 -11.23
CA ARG A 31 -1.62 13.28 -11.84
C ARG A 31 -2.42 14.10 -10.83
N LEU A 32 -1.74 15.00 -10.14
CA LEU A 32 -2.37 16.04 -9.33
C LEU A 32 -2.83 17.14 -10.31
N GLY A 33 -4.05 17.64 -10.17
CA GLY A 33 -4.65 18.57 -11.13
C GLY A 33 -4.01 19.95 -11.25
N TYR A 34 -2.89 20.17 -10.57
CA TYR A 34 -2.13 21.40 -10.45
C TYR A 34 -0.62 21.09 -10.58
N TRP A 35 0.22 22.12 -10.76
CA TRP A 35 1.68 21.98 -10.87
C TRP A 35 2.31 21.59 -9.51
N ALA A 36 2.16 20.32 -9.13
CA ALA A 36 2.83 19.77 -7.96
C ALA A 36 4.34 19.58 -8.24
N PRO A 37 5.22 19.91 -7.29
CA PRO A 37 6.65 19.70 -7.45
C PRO A 37 7.01 18.23 -7.74
N PRO A 38 8.02 17.95 -8.59
CA PRO A 38 8.32 16.61 -9.08
C PRO A 38 8.69 15.62 -7.97
N TYR A 39 9.25 16.11 -6.85
CA TYR A 39 9.65 15.28 -5.71
C TYR A 39 8.48 14.55 -5.02
N ILE A 40 7.25 15.06 -5.14
CA ILE A 40 6.06 14.44 -4.52
C ILE A 40 5.72 13.13 -5.22
N TYR A 41 5.75 13.14 -6.55
CA TYR A 41 5.53 11.95 -7.36
C TYR A 41 6.62 10.90 -7.12
N VAL A 42 7.87 11.33 -7.00
CA VAL A 42 8.99 10.45 -6.67
C VAL A 42 8.79 9.79 -5.31
N ASN A 43 8.42 10.56 -4.28
CA ASN A 43 8.17 10.03 -2.95
C ASN A 43 6.98 9.05 -2.92
N GLN A 44 5.91 9.30 -3.69
CA GLN A 44 4.79 8.36 -3.83
C GLN A 44 5.23 7.03 -4.47
N ILE A 45 6.04 7.09 -5.52
CA ILE A 45 6.56 5.90 -6.20
C ILE A 45 7.49 5.12 -5.25
N ILE A 46 8.36 5.82 -4.51
CA ILE A 46 9.25 5.19 -3.53
C ILE A 46 8.43 4.47 -2.45
N LEU A 47 7.41 5.11 -1.86
CA LEU A 47 6.57 4.48 -0.86
C LEU A 47 5.77 3.30 -1.42
N PHE A 48 5.34 3.37 -2.69
CA PHE A 48 4.64 2.27 -3.36
C PHE A 48 5.53 1.07 -3.65
N LEU A 49 6.79 1.29 -4.06
CA LEU A 49 7.73 0.22 -4.40
C LEU A 49 8.49 -0.33 -3.19
N MET A 50 8.42 0.34 -2.06
CA MET A 50 9.10 -0.06 -0.83
C MET A 50 8.81 -1.53 -0.43
N PRO A 51 7.55 -2.02 -0.41
CA PRO A 51 7.27 -3.44 -0.15
C PRO A 51 7.95 -4.40 -1.11
N TRP A 52 8.01 -4.03 -2.39
CA TRP A 52 8.67 -4.83 -3.41
C TRP A 52 10.18 -4.87 -3.22
N VAL A 53 10.82 -3.77 -2.82
CA VAL A 53 12.27 -3.74 -2.56
C VAL A 53 12.62 -4.58 -1.32
N LEU A 54 11.90 -4.40 -0.21
CA LEU A 54 12.19 -5.11 1.04
C LEU A 54 11.85 -6.60 0.94
N GLY A 55 10.70 -6.93 0.35
CA GLY A 55 10.30 -8.30 0.06
C GLY A 55 11.19 -8.97 -0.99
N GLY A 56 11.54 -8.23 -2.04
CA GLY A 56 12.45 -8.65 -3.10
C GLY A 56 13.84 -9.02 -2.57
N LEU A 57 14.38 -8.23 -1.64
CA LEU A 57 15.63 -8.55 -0.95
C LEU A 57 15.54 -9.90 -0.22
N GLY A 58 14.42 -10.15 0.48
CA GLY A 58 14.14 -11.45 1.12
C GLY A 58 14.11 -12.60 0.09
N THR A 59 13.41 -12.41 -1.03
CA THR A 59 13.36 -13.43 -2.10
C THR A 59 14.71 -13.68 -2.77
N LEU A 60 15.56 -12.67 -2.87
CA LEU A 60 16.89 -12.81 -3.47
C LEU A 60 17.84 -13.56 -2.54
N LEU A 61 17.83 -13.25 -1.24
CA LEU A 61 18.57 -14.00 -0.22
C LEU A 61 18.15 -15.47 -0.16
N TYR A 62 16.85 -15.74 -0.39
CA TYR A 62 16.35 -17.11 -0.53
C TYR A 62 16.95 -17.82 -1.75
N GLN A 63 16.94 -17.17 -2.92
CA GLN A 63 17.48 -17.76 -4.15
C GLN A 63 18.97 -18.04 -4.07
N LEU A 64 19.72 -17.20 -3.35
CA LEU A 64 21.15 -17.41 -3.08
C LEU A 64 21.41 -18.51 -2.03
N SER A 65 20.38 -19.18 -1.52
CA SER A 65 20.47 -20.22 -0.49
C SER A 65 21.16 -19.75 0.79
N VAL A 66 21.09 -18.44 1.07
CA VAL A 66 21.70 -17.83 2.26
C VAL A 66 20.79 -18.01 3.48
N LEU A 67 19.47 -17.90 3.28
CA LEU A 67 18.44 -18.03 4.33
C LEU A 67 17.37 -19.06 3.93
N GLU A 68 16.83 -19.75 4.93
CA GLU A 68 15.68 -20.64 4.76
C GLU A 68 14.35 -19.89 4.51
N ASP A 69 13.34 -20.61 4.01
CA ASP A 69 12.00 -20.10 3.69
C ASP A 69 11.40 -19.23 4.82
N TYR A 70 11.47 -19.70 6.07
CA TYR A 70 10.85 -19.01 7.22
C TYR A 70 11.63 -17.78 7.66
N LEU A 71 12.96 -17.85 7.61
CA LEU A 71 13.84 -16.74 7.97
C LEU A 71 13.73 -15.60 6.97
N THR A 72 13.58 -15.90 5.67
CA THR A 72 13.39 -14.85 4.65
C THR A 72 12.06 -14.12 4.80
N ALA A 73 10.99 -14.84 5.12
CA ALA A 73 9.68 -14.24 5.43
C ALA A 73 9.72 -13.38 6.71
N ALA A 74 10.40 -13.86 7.75
CA ALA A 74 10.58 -13.10 8.98
C ALA A 74 11.44 -11.83 8.76
N LEU A 75 12.49 -11.93 7.95
CA LEU A 75 13.36 -10.80 7.62
C LEU A 75 12.62 -9.74 6.79
N SER A 76 11.90 -10.13 5.74
CA SER A 76 11.16 -9.16 4.91
C SER A 76 10.03 -8.50 5.70
N GLY A 77 9.27 -9.28 6.48
CA GLY A 77 8.21 -8.76 7.34
C GLY A 77 8.74 -7.86 8.45
N GLY A 78 9.87 -8.21 9.07
CA GLY A 78 10.54 -7.38 10.07
C GLY A 78 11.05 -6.06 9.50
N LEU A 79 11.66 -6.11 8.31
CA LEU A 79 12.16 -4.91 7.63
C LEU A 79 11.01 -3.98 7.23
N MET A 80 9.91 -4.55 6.73
CA MET A 80 8.68 -3.81 6.44
C MET A 80 8.10 -3.17 7.71
N LEU A 81 8.00 -3.92 8.81
CA LEU A 81 7.50 -3.41 10.08
C LEU A 81 8.30 -2.19 10.55
N VAL A 82 9.63 -2.30 10.56
CA VAL A 82 10.51 -1.19 10.98
C VAL A 82 10.30 0.03 10.10
N ALA A 83 10.27 -0.15 8.79
CA ALA A 83 10.14 0.98 7.89
C ALA A 83 8.71 1.57 7.88
N ALA A 84 7.66 0.77 8.03
CA ALA A 84 6.30 1.24 8.25
C ALA A 84 6.20 2.04 9.56
N LEU A 85 6.81 1.58 10.64
CA LEU A 85 6.88 2.33 11.90
C LEU A 85 7.62 3.66 11.71
N VAL A 86 8.77 3.68 11.04
CA VAL A 86 9.51 4.92 10.75
C VAL A 86 8.62 5.91 9.99
N VAL A 87 7.92 5.45 8.96
CA VAL A 87 7.01 6.28 8.15
C VAL A 87 5.81 6.80 8.95
N GLN A 88 5.20 5.95 9.78
CA GLN A 88 4.10 6.38 10.64
C GLN A 88 4.57 7.35 11.74
N PHE A 89 5.74 7.12 12.35
CA PHE A 89 6.30 8.01 13.36
C PHE A 89 6.72 9.37 12.80
N THR A 90 7.28 9.41 11.58
CA THR A 90 7.59 10.69 10.92
C THR A 90 6.32 11.46 10.60
N SER A 91 5.24 10.78 10.18
CA SER A 91 3.92 11.40 9.99
C SER A 91 3.34 11.96 11.29
N VAL A 92 3.39 11.20 12.39
CA VAL A 92 2.93 11.68 13.71
C VAL A 92 3.74 12.88 14.19
N LYS A 93 5.07 12.85 14.07
CA LYS A 93 5.94 13.97 14.46
C LYS A 93 5.71 15.20 13.59
N ALA A 94 5.48 15.03 12.29
CA ALA A 94 5.13 16.11 11.38
C ALA A 94 3.80 16.76 11.77
N LYS A 95 2.79 15.95 12.12
CA LYS A 95 1.48 16.42 12.60
C LYS A 95 1.59 17.24 13.89
N THR A 96 2.39 16.80 14.88
CA THR A 96 2.56 17.57 16.11
C THR A 96 3.20 18.94 15.83
N LYS A 97 4.19 19.00 14.94
CA LYS A 97 4.83 20.26 14.56
C LYS A 97 3.90 21.17 13.73
N SER A 98 3.11 20.61 12.82
CA SER A 98 2.21 21.38 11.96
C SER A 98 0.96 21.87 12.69
N VAL A 99 0.37 21.07 13.61
CA VAL A 99 -0.79 21.50 14.42
C VAL A 99 -0.43 22.71 15.28
N THR A 100 0.83 22.80 15.76
CA THR A 100 1.31 24.01 16.45
C THR A 100 1.38 25.23 15.53
N VAL A 101 1.66 25.04 14.24
CA VAL A 101 1.76 26.12 13.23
C VAL A 101 0.37 26.52 12.69
N GLU A 102 -0.49 25.56 12.37
CA GLU A 102 -1.85 25.74 11.86
C GLU A 102 -2.77 26.40 12.91
N ARG A 103 -2.64 26.04 14.20
CA ARG A 103 -3.38 26.68 15.31
C ARG A 103 -3.04 28.17 15.49
N MET A 104 -1.94 28.64 14.91
CA MET A 104 -1.63 30.08 14.85
C MET A 104 -2.18 30.78 13.57
N LEU A 105 -2.64 30.03 12.55
CA LEU A 105 -2.88 30.57 11.21
C LEU A 105 -4.31 30.39 10.66
N THR A 106 -5.10 29.41 11.12
CA THR A 106 -6.41 29.10 10.50
C THR A 106 -7.60 29.71 11.24
N THR A 107 -8.18 30.75 10.63
CA THR A 107 -9.47 31.36 11.02
C THR A 107 -10.49 31.34 9.86
N ASP A 108 -10.37 30.42 8.90
CA ASP A 108 -11.41 30.24 7.87
C ASP A 108 -11.37 28.81 7.26
N VAL A 109 -12.53 28.15 7.18
CA VAL A 109 -12.66 26.67 7.03
C VAL A 109 -13.30 26.27 5.69
N LEU A 110 -13.63 27.22 4.81
CA LEU A 110 -14.46 26.96 3.62
C LEU A 110 -13.76 27.12 2.26
N ALA A 111 -12.44 27.35 2.23
CA ALA A 111 -11.68 27.57 0.98
C ALA A 111 -10.68 26.45 0.65
N GLU A 112 -10.85 25.25 1.23
CA GLU A 112 -9.82 24.19 1.29
C GLU A 112 -9.90 23.16 0.15
N GLU A 113 -10.35 23.54 -1.05
CA GLU A 113 -10.06 22.75 -2.26
C GLU A 113 -8.78 23.27 -2.94
N ASP A 114 -7.69 22.57 -2.64
CA ASP A 114 -6.65 22.17 -3.61
C ASP A 114 -5.54 23.17 -4.05
N GLU A 115 -4.98 23.96 -3.13
CA GLU A 115 -3.62 24.52 -3.32
C GLU A 115 -2.77 24.34 -2.05
N HIS A 116 -1.92 23.31 -2.03
CA HIS A 116 -0.91 23.15 -0.98
C HIS A 116 0.42 23.76 -1.46
N GLU A 117 0.90 24.80 -0.77
CA GLU A 117 2.24 25.34 -1.01
C GLU A 117 3.30 24.41 -0.40
N PHE A 118 3.93 23.58 -1.23
CA PHE A 118 4.96 22.67 -0.76
C PHE A 118 6.30 23.39 -0.59
N THR A 119 6.68 23.64 0.66
CA THR A 119 7.87 24.41 1.02
C THR A 119 9.18 23.61 0.94
N SER A 120 9.16 22.27 1.01
CA SER A 120 10.38 21.42 0.95
C SER A 120 10.08 19.93 0.72
N CYS A 121 11.06 19.17 0.21
CA CYS A 121 11.00 17.72 -0.06
C CYS A 121 10.64 16.86 1.19
N ALA A 122 10.93 17.36 2.39
CA ALA A 122 10.57 16.74 3.67
C ALA A 122 9.76 17.70 4.57
N GLY A 123 9.11 18.70 3.98
CA GLY A 123 8.26 19.64 4.70
C GLY A 123 7.09 18.93 5.38
N ALA A 124 6.64 19.43 6.53
CA ALA A 124 5.50 18.86 7.25
C ALA A 124 4.23 18.82 6.38
N GLU A 125 4.08 19.79 5.47
CA GLU A 125 3.09 19.87 4.38
C GLU A 125 3.12 18.64 3.46
N THR A 126 4.31 18.30 2.93
CA THR A 126 4.51 17.16 2.02
C THR A 126 4.27 15.84 2.73
N VAL A 127 4.68 15.72 3.99
CA VAL A 127 4.45 14.51 4.80
C VAL A 127 2.96 14.35 5.13
N ARG A 128 2.23 15.44 5.41
CA ARG A 128 0.77 15.41 5.65
C ARG A 128 -0.01 15.06 4.39
N PHE A 129 0.40 15.59 3.24
CA PHE A 129 -0.21 15.29 1.95
C PHE A 129 0.05 13.84 1.51
N LEU A 130 1.25 13.34 1.77
CA LEU A 130 1.67 12.00 1.38
C LEU A 130 1.17 10.93 2.36
N ILE A 131 1.00 11.27 3.64
CA ILE A 131 0.51 10.38 4.69
C ILE A 131 -0.43 11.20 5.57
N PRO A 132 -1.76 11.19 5.31
CA PRO A 132 -2.73 11.77 6.22
C PRO A 132 -2.68 10.94 7.51
N GLY A 133 -1.93 11.44 8.48
CA GLY A 133 -1.58 10.69 9.68
C GLY A 133 -2.83 10.20 10.43
N LYS A 134 -2.83 8.91 10.78
CA LYS A 134 -3.95 8.23 11.44
C LYS A 134 -4.35 8.97 12.73
N LYS A 135 -5.65 8.98 13.05
CA LYS A 135 -6.20 9.73 14.21
C LYS A 135 -5.60 9.23 15.54
N TYR A 136 -5.34 7.92 15.64
CA TYR A 136 -4.84 7.29 16.84
C TYR A 136 -3.48 6.64 16.61
N VAL A 137 -2.51 6.90 17.49
CA VAL A 137 -1.18 6.27 17.47
C VAL A 137 -1.28 4.75 17.56
N ALA A 138 -2.24 4.24 18.34
CA ALA A 138 -2.53 2.81 18.42
C ALA A 138 -2.90 2.21 17.05
N ASN A 139 -3.68 2.93 16.24
CA ASN A 139 -4.02 2.48 14.89
C ASN A 139 -2.76 2.50 14.01
N ALA A 140 -1.95 3.55 14.08
CA ALA A 140 -0.70 3.63 13.32
C ALA A 140 0.24 2.45 13.61
N VAL A 141 0.36 2.03 14.88
CA VAL A 141 1.11 0.83 15.27
C VAL A 141 0.44 -0.43 14.73
N PHE A 142 -0.88 -0.57 14.88
CA PHE A 142 -1.63 -1.73 14.37
C PHE A 142 -1.47 -1.92 12.86
N HIS A 143 -1.61 -0.85 12.08
CA HIS A 143 -1.43 -0.86 10.62
C HIS A 143 0.03 -1.17 10.23
N SER A 144 1.01 -0.74 11.01
CA SER A 144 2.42 -1.09 10.79
C SER A 144 2.70 -2.58 11.05
N VAL A 145 2.11 -3.14 12.11
CA VAL A 145 2.18 -4.58 12.41
C VAL A 145 1.52 -5.38 11.29
N LEU A 146 0.36 -4.93 10.81
CA LEU A 146 -0.36 -5.60 9.73
C LEU A 146 0.41 -5.54 8.41
N ALA A 147 1.07 -4.42 8.11
CA ALA A 147 1.99 -4.28 6.98
C ALA A 147 3.18 -5.26 7.08
N GLY A 148 3.83 -5.34 8.24
CA GLY A 148 4.91 -6.31 8.46
C GLY A 148 4.45 -7.76 8.23
N LEU A 149 3.28 -8.13 8.76
CA LEU A 149 2.70 -9.45 8.58
C LEU A 149 2.34 -9.74 7.12
N LEU A 150 1.72 -8.78 6.43
CA LEU A 150 1.31 -8.91 5.04
C LEU A 150 2.53 -9.07 4.12
N CYS A 151 3.57 -8.27 4.30
CA CYS A 151 4.81 -8.37 3.55
C CYS A 151 5.54 -9.69 3.83
N GLY A 152 5.62 -10.14 5.09
CA GLY A 152 6.27 -11.40 5.45
C GLY A 152 5.55 -12.62 4.87
N LEU A 153 4.23 -12.72 5.09
CA LEU A 153 3.41 -13.79 4.52
C LEU A 153 3.36 -13.74 2.99
N GLY A 154 3.28 -12.54 2.42
CA GLY A 154 3.33 -12.32 0.98
C GLY A 154 4.65 -12.77 0.36
N THR A 155 5.77 -12.48 1.02
CA THR A 155 7.10 -12.97 0.61
C THR A 155 7.14 -14.49 0.62
N TRP A 156 6.62 -15.12 1.69
CA TRP A 156 6.58 -16.57 1.80
C TRP A 156 5.71 -17.23 0.72
N TYR A 157 4.56 -16.63 0.41
CA TYR A 157 3.63 -17.08 -0.61
C TYR A 157 4.23 -16.96 -2.03
N LEU A 158 4.91 -15.84 -2.33
CA LEU A 158 5.47 -15.55 -3.65
C LEU A 158 6.87 -16.11 -3.90
N LEU A 159 7.40 -16.99 -3.03
CA LEU A 159 8.70 -17.62 -3.27
C LEU A 159 8.70 -18.35 -4.63
N PRO A 160 9.63 -18.04 -5.55
CA PRO A 160 9.63 -18.60 -6.90
C PRO A 160 9.68 -20.14 -6.94
N ARG A 161 10.44 -20.75 -6.02
CA ARG A 161 10.47 -22.22 -5.87
C ARG A 161 9.09 -22.81 -5.57
N ARG A 162 8.29 -22.13 -4.74
CA ARG A 162 6.93 -22.58 -4.37
C ARG A 162 5.92 -22.35 -5.49
N LEU A 163 6.04 -21.24 -6.22
CA LEU A 163 5.21 -20.97 -7.40
C LEU A 163 5.50 -21.96 -8.53
N THR A 164 6.78 -22.28 -8.78
CA THR A 164 7.16 -23.27 -9.81
C THR A 164 6.69 -24.68 -9.45
N LEU A 165 6.70 -25.05 -8.16
CA LEU A 165 6.13 -26.34 -7.71
C LEU A 165 4.62 -26.43 -7.96
N LEU A 166 3.88 -25.32 -7.88
CA LEU A 166 2.43 -25.30 -8.07
C LEU A 166 2.01 -25.29 -9.54
N TYR A 167 2.74 -24.56 -10.39
CA TYR A 167 2.37 -24.34 -11.80
C TYR A 167 3.23 -25.08 -12.82
N GLY A 168 4.30 -25.76 -12.39
CA GLY A 168 5.11 -26.66 -13.22
C GLY A 168 5.90 -26.01 -14.37
N CYS A 169 5.78 -24.69 -14.58
CA CYS A 169 6.45 -23.99 -15.67
C CYS A 169 6.94 -22.59 -15.26
N ALA A 170 8.11 -22.20 -15.79
CA ALA A 170 8.68 -20.87 -15.58
C ALA A 170 7.82 -19.76 -16.21
N GLY A 171 7.18 -20.06 -17.35
CA GLY A 171 6.30 -19.14 -18.07
C GLY A 171 5.04 -18.73 -17.30
N GLY A 172 4.49 -19.61 -16.45
CA GLY A 172 3.37 -19.28 -15.56
C GLY A 172 3.83 -18.66 -14.23
N THR A 173 5.02 -19.01 -13.75
CA THR A 173 5.57 -18.50 -12.49
C THR A 173 5.89 -16.99 -12.56
N ALA A 174 6.51 -16.54 -13.65
CA ALA A 174 6.91 -15.14 -13.81
C ALA A 174 5.75 -14.12 -13.74
N PRO A 175 4.65 -14.26 -14.50
CA PRO A 175 3.54 -13.31 -14.40
C PRO A 175 2.86 -13.34 -13.04
N LEU A 176 2.71 -14.51 -12.41
CA LEU A 176 2.13 -14.62 -11.06
C LEU A 176 3.00 -13.95 -10.01
N PHE A 177 4.32 -14.05 -10.13
CA PHE A 177 5.24 -13.32 -9.27
C PHE A 177 5.06 -11.80 -9.44
N ILE A 178 5.05 -11.30 -10.68
CA ILE A 178 4.90 -9.86 -10.96
C ILE A 178 3.55 -9.33 -10.46
N PHE A 179 2.43 -9.96 -10.85
CA PHE A 179 1.10 -9.52 -10.45
C PHE A 179 0.83 -9.72 -8.95
N GLY A 180 1.40 -10.76 -8.35
CA GLY A 180 1.34 -11.00 -6.91
C GLY A 180 2.03 -9.88 -6.12
N TRP A 181 3.25 -9.50 -6.50
CA TRP A 181 3.95 -8.38 -5.87
C TRP A 181 3.25 -7.04 -6.09
N MET A 182 2.70 -6.81 -7.28
CA MET A 182 1.87 -5.63 -7.54
C MET A 182 0.66 -5.57 -6.60
N THR A 183 -0.01 -6.70 -6.38
CA THR A 183 -1.16 -6.80 -5.48
C THR A 183 -0.76 -6.52 -4.03
N LEU A 184 0.39 -7.05 -3.58
CA LEU A 184 0.93 -6.75 -2.25
C LEU A 184 1.27 -5.26 -2.12
N CYS A 185 1.92 -4.65 -3.10
CA CYS A 185 2.23 -3.21 -3.06
C CYS A 185 0.97 -2.36 -2.94
N ILE A 186 -0.11 -2.72 -3.64
CA ILE A 186 -1.41 -2.03 -3.54
C ILE A 186 -2.01 -2.17 -2.12
N GLY A 187 -1.96 -3.36 -1.53
CA GLY A 187 -2.46 -3.61 -0.17
C GLY A 187 -1.65 -2.87 0.90
N GLU A 188 -0.33 -2.88 0.78
CA GLU A 188 0.61 -2.21 1.70
C GLU A 188 0.52 -0.69 1.60
N TYR A 189 0.41 -0.16 0.39
CA TYR A 189 0.25 1.27 0.17
C TYR A 189 -1.01 1.81 0.84
N SER A 190 -2.11 1.04 0.79
CA SER A 190 -3.37 1.34 1.51
C SER A 190 -3.15 1.46 3.03
N LEU A 191 -2.30 0.61 3.62
CA LEU A 191 -2.00 0.63 5.06
C LEU A 191 -1.17 1.84 5.49
N ILE A 192 -0.17 2.21 4.67
CA ILE A 192 0.84 3.22 5.00
C ILE A 192 0.36 4.64 4.67
N VAL A 193 -0.19 4.86 3.47
CA VAL A 193 -0.52 6.19 2.92
C VAL A 193 -2.01 6.51 3.02
N ASN A 194 -2.88 5.54 3.33
CA ASN A 194 -4.34 5.60 3.18
C ASN A 194 -4.82 5.57 1.72
N THR A 195 -5.99 4.96 1.52
CA THR A 195 -6.67 4.88 0.23
C THR A 195 -7.14 6.25 -0.27
N PRO A 196 -7.27 6.43 -1.59
CA PRO A 196 -7.94 7.59 -2.18
C PRO A 196 -9.29 7.84 -1.51
N MET A 197 -9.66 9.11 -1.33
CA MET A 197 -11.02 9.44 -0.88
C MET A 197 -11.99 9.03 -1.98
N GLU A 198 -12.81 8.01 -1.74
CA GLU A 198 -13.96 7.75 -2.59
C GLU A 198 -14.93 8.92 -2.43
N THR A 199 -15.25 9.61 -3.53
CA THR A 199 -16.11 10.81 -3.52
C THR A 199 -17.57 10.57 -3.13
N ALA A 200 -17.89 9.39 -2.57
CA ALA A 200 -19.24 9.02 -2.15
C ALA A 200 -19.29 8.48 -0.71
N THR A 201 -18.20 8.48 0.05
CA THR A 201 -18.22 8.10 1.48
C THR A 201 -18.07 9.34 2.35
N PHE A 202 -19.11 9.64 3.13
CA PHE A 202 -19.04 10.65 4.18
C PHE A 202 -18.06 10.17 5.27
N GLN A 203 -16.86 10.75 5.29
CA GLN A 203 -15.78 10.37 6.22
C GLN A 203 -16.12 10.58 7.71
N THR A 204 -17.22 11.27 8.02
CA THR A 204 -17.75 11.38 9.38
C THR A 204 -18.19 10.03 9.95
N GLN A 205 -18.38 9.00 9.10
CA GLN A 205 -18.75 7.64 9.52
C GLN A 205 -17.56 6.67 9.71
N ASP A 206 -16.36 6.95 9.17
CA ASP A 206 -15.19 6.08 9.34
C ASP A 206 -14.36 6.46 10.59
N THR A 207 -14.99 6.33 11.75
CA THR A 207 -14.37 6.65 13.06
C THR A 207 -13.15 5.77 13.37
N TYR A 208 -13.12 4.55 12.82
CA TYR A 208 -12.12 3.52 13.14
C TYR A 208 -11.10 3.25 12.02
N GLU A 209 -11.18 3.97 10.90
CA GLU A 209 -10.29 3.81 9.73
C GLU A 209 -10.30 2.35 9.22
N ILE A 210 -11.51 1.83 8.98
CA ILE A 210 -11.73 0.43 8.51
C ILE A 210 -11.48 0.33 7.01
N THR A 211 -11.77 1.40 6.25
CA THR A 211 -11.63 1.43 4.79
C THR A 211 -10.24 1.01 4.29
N PRO A 212 -9.13 1.52 4.87
CA PRO A 212 -7.77 1.10 4.48
C PRO A 212 -7.44 -0.38 4.74
N LEU A 213 -8.20 -1.05 5.62
CA LEU A 213 -7.97 -2.44 6.05
C LEU A 213 -8.56 -3.47 5.07
N MET A 214 -9.57 -3.08 4.29
CA MET A 214 -10.30 -4.01 3.41
C MET A 214 -9.39 -4.67 2.36
N ARG A 215 -8.47 -3.91 1.75
CA ARG A 215 -7.54 -4.42 0.73
C ARG A 215 -6.56 -5.46 1.30
N PRO A 216 -5.84 -5.19 2.41
CA PRO A 216 -5.06 -6.20 3.13
C PRO A 216 -5.86 -7.44 3.52
N LEU A 217 -7.10 -7.27 4.02
CA LEU A 217 -7.94 -8.38 4.45
C LEU A 217 -8.22 -9.40 3.34
N TYR A 218 -8.49 -8.93 2.12
CA TYR A 218 -8.65 -9.83 0.97
C TYR A 218 -7.38 -10.64 0.70
N ILE A 219 -6.21 -10.03 0.81
CA ILE A 219 -4.94 -10.72 0.61
C ILE A 219 -4.71 -11.76 1.70
N PHE A 220 -4.97 -11.41 2.98
CA PHE A 220 -4.88 -12.38 4.08
C PHE A 220 -5.81 -13.57 3.88
N PHE A 221 -7.03 -13.35 3.38
CA PHE A 221 -7.96 -14.44 3.08
C PHE A 221 -7.37 -15.38 2.03
N PHE A 222 -6.84 -14.86 0.92
CA PHE A 222 -6.19 -15.69 -0.10
C PHE A 222 -4.99 -16.48 0.43
N VAL A 223 -4.12 -15.83 1.22
CA VAL A 223 -2.98 -16.49 1.85
C VAL A 223 -3.44 -17.59 2.81
N SER A 224 -4.51 -17.36 3.58
CA SER A 224 -5.06 -18.35 4.51
C SER A 224 -5.61 -19.59 3.82
N VAL A 225 -6.26 -19.42 2.66
CA VAL A 225 -6.78 -20.53 1.84
C VAL A 225 -5.64 -21.35 1.25
N ASP A 226 -4.59 -20.70 0.71
CA ASP A 226 -3.39 -21.40 0.23
C ASP A 226 -2.70 -22.19 1.35
N LEU A 227 -2.56 -21.59 2.53
CA LEU A 227 -1.98 -22.26 3.69
C LEU A 227 -2.80 -23.48 4.13
N ALA A 228 -4.14 -23.34 4.19
CA ALA A 228 -5.05 -24.42 4.55
C ALA A 228 -4.98 -25.59 3.54
N HIS A 229 -4.95 -25.28 2.24
CA HIS A 229 -4.80 -26.29 1.19
C HIS A 229 -3.48 -27.06 1.33
N ARG A 230 -2.37 -26.36 1.64
CA ARG A 230 -1.06 -27.00 1.86
C ARG A 230 -1.03 -27.87 3.11
N LEU A 231 -1.65 -27.40 4.20
CA LEU A 231 -1.78 -28.18 5.44
C LEU A 231 -2.54 -29.49 5.19
N GLN A 232 -3.62 -29.45 4.41
CA GLN A 232 -4.37 -30.64 4.03
C GLN A 232 -3.53 -31.63 3.19
N LEU A 233 -2.77 -31.13 2.21
CA LEU A 233 -1.88 -31.98 1.42
C LEU A 233 -0.80 -32.65 2.29
N SER A 234 -0.19 -31.90 3.22
CA SER A 234 0.81 -32.43 4.14
C SER A 234 0.22 -33.51 5.05
N LEU A 235 -0.97 -33.28 5.62
CA LEU A 235 -1.68 -34.27 6.43
C LEU A 235 -2.02 -35.53 5.63
N SER A 236 -2.46 -35.36 4.39
CA SER A 236 -2.80 -36.48 3.49
C SER A 236 -1.58 -37.37 3.19
N GLN A 237 -0.40 -36.77 3.02
CA GLN A 237 0.84 -37.51 2.79
C GLN A 237 1.31 -38.29 4.02
N VAL A 238 1.11 -37.76 5.22
CA VAL A 238 1.45 -38.46 6.48
C VAL A 238 0.54 -39.67 6.69
N THR A 239 -0.76 -39.55 6.38
CA THR A 239 -1.72 -40.66 6.55
C THR A 239 -1.49 -41.84 5.59
N VAL A 240 -0.86 -41.62 4.43
CA VAL A 240 -0.56 -42.68 3.45
C VAL A 240 0.71 -43.47 3.80
N GLN A 241 1.53 -42.99 4.74
CA GLN A 241 2.76 -43.67 5.18
C GLN A 241 2.65 -44.45 6.49
N VAL A 242 1.44 -44.52 7.08
CA VAL A 242 1.12 -45.34 8.26
C VAL A 242 0.29 -46.54 7.84
#